data_AF-A0A5J4P4H0-F1
#
_entry.id   AF-A0A5J4P4H0-F1
#
_cell.length_a   1.000
_cell.length_b   1.000
_cell.length_c   1.000
_cell.angle_alpha   90.00
_cell.angle_beta   90.00
_cell.angle_gamma   90.00
#
_symmetry.space_group_name_H-M   'P 1'
#
loop_
_entity.id
_entity.type
_entity.pdbx_description
1 polymer ?
#
loop_
_entity_poly.entity_id
_entity_poly.type
_entity_poly.pdbx_seq_one_letter_code
_entity_poly.pdbx_strand_id
1 'polypeptide(L)'
;TTYRLLFSTDINQLPIDVIDMYHTRFQMEFGFRDAKQFTGLEHSQARSGNKLDFHFNPALTTVNIAKVIQMRDETKRELPFSMRDATIVFHNASLLQRFFSLFGNPPNSRKNQKYVKELLTFGTLAA
;
A
#
# COMPACT_ATOMS: atom_id res chain seq x y z
N THR A 1 16.25 -14.56 30.52
CA THR A 1 16.96 -14.71 29.23
C THR A 1 16.12 -15.55 28.31
N THR A 2 15.64 -15.00 27.20
CA THR A 2 14.82 -15.74 26.23
C THR A 2 15.73 -16.35 25.17
N TYR A 3 15.90 -17.67 25.20
CA TYR A 3 16.64 -18.39 24.17
C TYR A 3 15.78 -18.51 22.90
N ARG A 4 16.37 -18.29 21.72
CA ARG A 4 15.71 -18.48 20.42
C ARG A 4 16.45 -19.58 19.65
N LEU A 5 15.70 -20.55 19.14
CA LEU A 5 16.21 -21.59 18.25
C LEU A 5 15.85 -21.21 16.82
N LEU A 6 16.86 -20.99 15.99
CA LEU A 6 16.73 -20.70 14.57
C LEU A 6 17.41 -21.82 13.78
N PHE A 7 16.77 -22.27 12.71
CA PHE A 7 17.28 -23.31 11.82
C PHE A 7 17.35 -22.75 10.39
N SER A 8 18.38 -23.15 9.64
CA SER A 8 18.49 -22.88 8.21
C SER A 8 18.68 -24.19 7.45
N THR A 9 18.14 -24.26 6.24
CA THR A 9 18.38 -25.36 5.30
C THR A 9 19.71 -25.20 4.57
N ASP A 10 20.30 -24.00 4.58
CA ASP A 10 21.62 -23.75 4.01
C ASP A 10 22.71 -24.07 5.04
N ILE A 11 23.52 -25.09 4.73
CA ILE A 11 24.61 -25.56 5.59
C ILE A 11 25.85 -24.66 5.56
N ASN A 12 25.93 -23.74 4.60
CA ASN A 12 27.06 -22.80 4.46
C ASN A 12 26.73 -21.40 4.97
N GLN A 13 25.48 -21.14 5.35
CA GLN A 13 25.03 -19.82 5.81
C GLN A 13 25.67 -19.46 7.16
N LEU A 14 26.20 -18.24 7.28
CA LEU A 14 26.76 -17.78 8.54
C LEU A 14 25.63 -17.61 9.57
N PRO A 15 25.86 -17.94 10.85
CA PRO A 15 24.84 -17.82 11.89
C PRO A 15 24.26 -16.39 12.01
N ILE A 16 25.07 -15.37 11.74
CA ILE A 16 24.63 -13.96 11.77
C ILE A 16 23.58 -13.67 10.69
N ASP A 17 23.75 -14.21 9.48
CA ASP A 17 22.82 -14.00 8.37
C ASP A 17 21.46 -14.65 8.66
N VAL A 18 21.45 -15.80 9.34
CA VAL A 18 20.21 -16.47 9.78
C VAL A 18 19.44 -15.58 10.75
N ILE A 19 20.15 -14.93 11.69
CA ILE A 19 19.56 -14.01 12.66
C ILE A 19 19.00 -12.77 11.95
N ASP A 20 19.78 -12.15 11.07
CA ASP A 20 19.39 -10.94 10.35
C ASP A 20 18.19 -11.19 9.44
N MET A 21 18.19 -12.30 8.69
CA MET A 21 17.06 -12.70 7.88
C MET A 21 15.81 -12.92 8.75
N TYR A 22 15.94 -13.59 9.90
CA TYR A 22 14.81 -13.79 10.81
C TYR A 22 14.28 -12.46 11.38
N HIS A 23 15.13 -11.47 11.64
CA HIS A 23 14.71 -10.14 12.05
C HIS A 23 13.89 -9.42 10.99
N THR A 24 14.14 -9.66 9.70
CA THR A 24 13.32 -9.11 8.61
C THR A 24 11.95 -9.77 8.47
N ARG A 25 11.69 -10.94 9.10
CA ARG A 25 10.42 -11.67 8.97
C ARG A 25 9.19 -10.82 9.31
N PHE A 26 9.32 -9.92 10.29
CA PHE A 26 8.21 -9.05 10.71
C PHE A 26 7.75 -8.09 9.61
N GLN A 27 8.57 -7.86 8.57
CA GLN A 27 8.20 -6.99 7.44
C GLN A 27 6.94 -7.49 6.70
N MET A 28 6.71 -8.81 6.68
CA MET A 28 5.50 -9.39 6.07
C MET A 28 4.21 -8.97 6.80
N GLU A 29 4.27 -8.76 8.12
CA GLU A 29 3.11 -8.37 8.93
C GLU A 29 2.57 -6.99 8.53
N PHE A 30 3.43 -6.09 8.02
CA PHE A 30 2.97 -4.80 7.51
C PHE A 30 2.08 -4.97 6.28
N GLY A 31 2.43 -5.88 5.36
CA GLY A 31 1.60 -6.17 4.18
C GLY A 31 0.22 -6.69 4.56
N PHE A 32 0.13 -7.60 5.53
CA PHE A 32 -1.15 -8.09 6.02
C PHE A 32 -1.95 -7.02 6.77
N ARG A 33 -1.30 -6.24 7.64
CA ARG A 33 -1.94 -5.13 8.37
C ARG A 33 -2.57 -4.14 7.39
N ASP A 34 -1.78 -3.71 6.42
CA ASP A 34 -2.19 -2.76 5.39
C ASP A 34 -3.36 -3.29 4.56
N ALA A 35 -3.29 -4.57 4.17
CA ALA A 35 -4.35 -5.18 3.40
C ALA A 35 -5.67 -5.24 4.18
N LYS A 36 -5.62 -5.60 5.46
CA LYS A 36 -6.78 -5.61 6.36
C LYS A 36 -7.38 -4.22 6.54
N GLN A 37 -6.55 -3.22 6.81
CA GLN A 37 -7.01 -1.87 7.14
C GLN A 37 -7.51 -1.08 5.93
N PHE A 38 -6.85 -1.20 4.77
CA PHE A 38 -7.09 -0.28 3.64
C PHE A 38 -7.68 -0.95 2.40
N THR A 39 -7.42 -2.24 2.20
CA THR A 39 -7.86 -2.95 0.98
C THR A 39 -9.01 -3.94 1.23
N GLY A 40 -9.43 -4.05 2.49
CA GLY A 40 -10.58 -4.86 2.90
C GLY A 40 -10.32 -6.35 2.90
N LEU A 41 -9.11 -6.82 3.20
CA LEU A 41 -8.75 -8.24 3.20
C LEU A 41 -9.76 -9.12 3.98
N GLU A 42 -10.33 -8.60 5.07
CA GLU A 42 -11.28 -9.29 5.95
C GLU A 42 -12.75 -8.89 5.72
N HIS A 43 -13.05 -8.10 4.68
CA HIS A 43 -14.41 -7.60 4.43
C HIS A 43 -15.31 -8.58 3.67
N SER A 44 -14.74 -9.57 2.96
CA SER A 44 -15.54 -10.54 2.23
C SER A 44 -16.32 -11.45 3.17
N GLN A 45 -17.63 -11.50 2.97
CA GLN A 45 -18.55 -12.38 3.71
C GLN A 45 -18.97 -13.62 2.87
N ALA A 46 -18.22 -13.92 1.81
CA ALA A 46 -18.49 -15.08 0.98
C ALA A 46 -18.29 -16.39 1.77
N ARG A 47 -19.13 -17.40 1.51
CA ARG A 47 -19.03 -18.73 2.16
C ARG A 47 -18.35 -19.79 1.30
N SER A 48 -18.06 -19.47 0.04
CA SER A 48 -17.39 -20.38 -0.91
C SER A 48 -15.89 -20.12 -0.89
N GLY A 49 -15.08 -21.17 -0.71
CA GLY A 49 -13.62 -21.08 -0.70
C GLY A 49 -13.08 -20.35 -1.93
N ASN A 50 -13.51 -20.76 -3.12
CA ASN A 50 -13.07 -20.12 -4.38
C ASN A 50 -13.35 -18.61 -4.43
N LYS A 51 -14.46 -18.15 -3.83
CA LYS A 51 -14.81 -16.72 -3.79
C LYS A 51 -13.96 -15.96 -2.77
N LEU A 52 -13.61 -16.60 -1.65
CA LEU A 52 -12.70 -16.04 -0.66
C LEU A 52 -11.28 -15.94 -1.23
N ASP A 53 -10.78 -17.00 -1.86
CA ASP A 53 -9.47 -17.02 -2.52
C ASP A 53 -9.37 -15.93 -3.58
N PHE A 54 -10.41 -15.81 -4.41
CA PHE A 54 -10.49 -14.74 -5.41
C PHE A 54 -10.49 -13.34 -4.78
N HIS A 55 -11.03 -13.16 -3.57
CA HIS A 55 -11.06 -11.86 -2.89
C HIS A 55 -9.74 -11.51 -2.20
N PHE A 56 -9.05 -12.49 -1.60
CA PHE A 56 -7.78 -12.23 -0.91
C PHE A 56 -6.68 -11.79 -1.87
N ASN A 57 -6.64 -12.36 -3.07
CA ASN A 57 -5.67 -12.04 -4.11
C ASN A 57 -5.65 -10.53 -4.47
N PRO A 58 -6.76 -9.90 -4.90
CA PRO A 58 -6.78 -8.48 -5.23
C PRO A 58 -6.54 -7.59 -4.01
N ALA A 59 -7.02 -7.96 -2.81
CA ALA A 59 -6.75 -7.20 -1.59
C ALA A 59 -5.23 -7.08 -1.33
N LEU A 60 -4.52 -8.21 -1.29
CA LEU A 60 -3.06 -8.24 -1.13
C LEU A 60 -2.32 -7.60 -2.31
N THR A 61 -2.80 -7.85 -3.54
CA THR A 61 -2.19 -7.29 -4.76
C THR A 61 -2.29 -5.76 -4.79
N THR A 62 -3.37 -5.19 -4.28
CA THR A 62 -3.57 -3.73 -4.24
C THR A 62 -2.50 -3.04 -3.37
N VAL A 63 -2.10 -3.65 -2.25
CA VAL A 63 -0.98 -3.14 -1.43
C VAL A 63 0.32 -3.11 -2.23
N ASN A 64 0.60 -4.17 -2.98
CA ASN A 64 1.81 -4.25 -3.82
C ASN A 64 1.78 -3.23 -4.96
N ILE A 65 0.63 -3.04 -5.61
CA ILE A 65 0.46 -2.03 -6.66
C ILE A 65 0.74 -0.64 -6.09
N ALA A 66 0.18 -0.29 -4.93
CA ALA A 66 0.42 1.01 -4.29
C ALA A 66 1.92 1.23 -3.99
N LYS A 67 2.63 0.21 -3.49
CA LYS A 67 4.09 0.26 -3.28
C LYS A 67 4.86 0.49 -4.57
N VAL A 68 4.52 -0.23 -5.63
CA VAL A 68 5.18 -0.09 -6.93
C VAL A 68 4.94 1.30 -7.52
N ILE A 69 3.75 1.88 -7.34
CA ILE A 69 3.45 3.24 -7.78
C ILE A 69 4.36 4.25 -7.08
N GLN A 70 4.53 4.16 -5.76
CA GLN A 70 5.46 5.03 -5.03
C GLN A 70 6.92 4.82 -5.45
N MET A 71 7.34 3.56 -5.63
CA MET A 71 8.72 3.24 -6.04
C MET A 71 9.07 3.77 -7.45
N ARG A 72 8.07 3.83 -8.35
CA ARG A 72 8.22 4.39 -9.69
C ARG A 72 8.24 5.91 -9.71
N ASP A 73 7.72 6.56 -8.69
CA ASP A 73 7.80 8.02 -8.53
C ASP A 73 9.17 8.41 -7.98
N GLU A 74 10.01 9.00 -8.82
CA GLU A 74 11.38 9.42 -8.46
C GLU A 74 11.41 10.37 -7.25
N THR A 75 10.36 11.17 -7.06
CA THR A 75 10.28 12.12 -5.94
C THR A 75 9.92 11.45 -4.62
N LYS A 76 9.36 10.23 -4.65
CA LYS A 76 8.84 9.52 -3.47
C LYS A 76 9.52 8.18 -3.21
N ARG A 77 10.42 7.74 -4.10
CA ARG A 77 11.11 6.45 -4.00
C ARG A 77 11.84 6.26 -2.67
N GLU A 78 12.52 7.30 -2.20
CA GLU A 78 13.31 7.27 -0.96
C GLU A 78 12.46 7.51 0.30
N LEU A 79 11.18 7.87 0.14
CA LEU A 79 10.30 8.13 1.28
C LEU A 79 9.75 6.81 1.84
N PRO A 80 9.51 6.74 3.17
CA PRO A 80 8.78 5.63 3.76
C PRO A 80 7.40 5.45 3.09
N PHE A 81 7.01 4.20 2.87
CA PHE A 81 5.72 3.89 2.28
C PHE A 81 4.57 4.01 3.29
N SER A 82 3.45 4.60 2.86
CA SER A 82 2.24 4.77 3.67
C SER A 82 1.00 4.40 2.86
N MET A 83 0.37 3.27 3.21
CA MET A 83 -0.90 2.87 2.58
C MET A 83 -2.03 3.86 2.83
N ARG A 84 -2.02 4.51 3.99
CA ARG A 84 -2.98 5.55 4.34
C ARG A 84 -2.91 6.69 3.32
N ASP A 85 -1.71 7.20 3.06
CA ASP A 85 -1.53 8.32 2.14
C ASP A 85 -1.87 7.92 0.71
N ALA A 86 -1.45 6.73 0.27
CA ALA A 86 -1.84 6.19 -1.03
C ALA A 86 -3.37 6.13 -1.16
N THR A 87 -4.08 5.60 -0.14
CA THR A 87 -5.53 5.49 -0.12
C THR A 87 -6.20 6.86 -0.20
N ILE A 88 -5.70 7.86 0.54
CA ILE A 88 -6.21 9.24 0.52
C ILE A 88 -6.05 9.85 -0.88
N VAL A 89 -4.88 9.70 -1.50
CA VAL A 89 -4.63 10.24 -2.85
C VAL A 89 -5.60 9.64 -3.87
N PHE A 90 -5.82 8.31 -3.84
CA PHE A 90 -6.78 7.67 -4.75
C PHE A 90 -8.23 8.07 -4.45
N HIS A 91 -8.58 8.23 -3.18
CA HIS A 91 -9.90 8.71 -2.78
C HIS A 91 -10.16 10.13 -3.31
N ASN A 92 -9.23 11.05 -3.08
CA ASN A 92 -9.29 12.42 -3.55
C ASN A 92 -9.34 12.48 -5.09
N ALA A 93 -8.55 11.66 -5.78
CA ALA A 93 -8.59 11.54 -7.23
C ALA A 93 -9.99 11.14 -7.74
N SER A 94 -10.62 10.15 -7.09
CA SER A 94 -11.98 9.72 -7.43
C SER A 94 -13.02 10.82 -7.22
N LEU A 95 -12.93 11.55 -6.09
CA LEU A 95 -13.81 12.69 -5.81
C LEU A 95 -13.63 13.82 -6.83
N LEU A 96 -12.40 14.17 -7.16
CA LEU A 96 -12.09 15.20 -8.17
C LEU A 96 -12.60 14.79 -9.54
N GLN A 97 -12.39 13.54 -9.95
CA GLN A 97 -12.92 13.01 -11.20
C GLN A 97 -14.44 13.15 -11.25
N ARG A 98 -15.13 12.79 -10.16
CA ARG A 98 -16.58 12.95 -10.05
C ARG A 98 -17.00 14.42 -10.12
N PHE A 99 -16.33 15.30 -9.40
CA PHE A 99 -16.58 16.74 -9.42
C PHE A 99 -16.48 17.30 -10.86
N PHE A 100 -15.38 17.03 -11.55
CA PHE A 100 -15.21 17.51 -12.93
C PHE A 100 -16.22 16.92 -13.90
N SER A 101 -16.60 15.64 -13.72
CA SER A 101 -17.63 15.01 -14.55
C SER A 101 -19.02 15.65 -14.42
N LEU A 102 -19.36 16.18 -13.24
CA LEU A 102 -20.66 16.80 -12.98
C LEU A 102 -20.70 18.29 -13.35
N PHE A 103 -19.63 19.03 -13.03
CA PHE A 103 -19.60 20.49 -13.21
C PHE A 103 -19.02 20.93 -14.56
N GLY A 104 -18.58 20.00 -15.41
CA GLY A 104 -18.06 20.29 -16.75
C GLY A 104 -16.78 21.12 -16.78
N ASN A 105 -16.14 21.34 -15.63
CA ASN A 105 -14.92 22.14 -15.53
C ASN A 105 -13.70 21.32 -15.97
N PRO A 106 -12.86 21.81 -16.90
CA PRO A 106 -11.69 21.07 -17.33
C PRO A 106 -10.66 20.99 -16.18
N PRO A 107 -10.23 19.78 -15.76
CA PRO A 107 -9.25 19.60 -14.69
C PRO A 107 -7.90 20.22 -15.03
N ASN A 108 -7.54 20.20 -16.31
CA ASN A 108 -6.21 20.56 -16.81
C ASN A 108 -6.12 22.00 -17.31
N SER A 109 -7.03 22.88 -16.90
CA SER A 109 -6.85 24.31 -17.16
C SER A 109 -5.61 24.81 -16.40
N ARG A 110 -4.81 25.70 -17.00
CA ARG A 110 -3.62 26.29 -16.33
C ARG A 110 -3.96 26.92 -14.97
N LYS A 111 -5.20 27.41 -14.80
CA LYS A 111 -5.70 27.99 -13.55
C LYS A 111 -5.91 26.93 -12.46
N ASN A 112 -6.39 25.73 -12.84
CA ASN A 112 -6.79 24.69 -11.89
C ASN A 112 -5.66 23.72 -11.54
N GLN A 113 -4.62 23.63 -12.36
CA GLN A 113 -3.55 22.64 -12.20
C GLN A 113 -2.89 22.66 -10.82
N LYS A 114 -2.69 23.86 -10.24
CA LYS A 114 -2.13 24.00 -8.87
C LYS A 114 -3.10 23.44 -7.83
N TYR A 115 -4.36 23.88 -7.86
CA TYR A 115 -5.38 23.47 -6.89
C TYR A 115 -5.70 21.98 -6.99
N VAL A 116 -5.70 21.40 -8.19
CA VAL A 116 -5.90 19.96 -8.38
C VAL A 116 -4.80 19.16 -7.70
N LYS A 117 -3.53 19.56 -7.85
CA LYS A 117 -2.41 18.88 -7.17
C LYS A 117 -2.52 18.98 -5.66
N GLU A 118 -2.87 20.16 -5.15
CA GLU A 118 -3.07 20.41 -3.72
C GLU A 118 -4.23 19.56 -3.14
N LEU A 119 -5.35 19.50 -3.86
CA LEU A 119 -6.51 18.69 -3.47
C LEU A 119 -6.24 17.18 -3.56
N LEU A 120 -5.39 16.73 -4.49
CA LEU A 120 -5.00 15.32 -4.57
C LEU A 120 -4.26 14.85 -3.32
N THR A 121 -3.34 15.67 -2.79
CA THR A 121 -2.57 15.35 -1.58
C THR A 121 -3.22 15.86 -0.30
N PHE A 122 -4.42 16.42 -0.37
CA PHE A 122 -5.11 16.94 0.81
C PHE A 122 -5.37 15.83 1.84
N GLY A 123 -4.87 16.03 3.06
CA GLY A 123 -5.03 15.09 4.17
C GLY A 123 -3.97 13.99 4.27
N THR A 124 -2.98 13.95 3.36
CA THR A 124 -1.82 13.07 3.53
C THR A 124 -0.95 13.54 4.69
N LEU A 125 -0.34 12.61 5.44
CA LEU A 125 0.48 12.94 6.61
C LEU A 125 1.80 13.63 6.24
N ALA A 126 2.31 13.37 5.04
CA ALA A 126 3.54 13.97 4.50
C ALA A 126 3.22 15.02 3.41
N ALA A 127 2.33 15.96 3.72
CA ALA A 127 2.02 17.11 2.86
C ALA A 127 3.09 18.20 2.97
#